data_AF-A0A7W1DV23-F1
#
_entry.id   AF-A0A7W1DV23-F1
#
_cell.length_a   1.000
_cell.length_b   1.000
_cell.length_c   1.000
_cell.angle_alpha   90.00
_cell.angle_beta   90.00
_cell.angle_gamma   90.00
#
_symmetry.space_group_name_H-M   'P 1'
#
loop_
_entity.id
_entity.type
_entity.pdbx_description
1 polymer ?
#
loop_
_entity_poly.entity_id
_entity_poly.type
_entity_poly.pdbx_seq_one_letter_code
_entity_poly.pdbx_strand_id
1 'polypeptide(L)'
;MTAAGQSRSSARDTEATTPPAKRARRSRGKNDRQAVALIPDQPYRAALIELIAERWTMVWQAVPAALAGDDIEGVHDVRVASRRLRAAMDVAVPCFPDDWYRRLHQTAKSITKSLGEVRDRDVLLASLAKERAASTRLERPGLDRIIQRIEAERRQSRVEMEAYLSQLLEGDLPAESRRRFGRIPPDADPVATNDGSGSDPRRILEAGR
;
A
#
# COMPACT_ATOMS: atom_id res chain seq x y z
N MET A 1 -80.02 -16.02 21.97
CA MET A 1 -80.06 -17.38 22.58
C MET A 1 -78.77 -18.09 22.17
N THR A 2 -77.76 -18.09 23.05
CA THR A 2 -77.34 -19.23 23.90
C THR A 2 -76.33 -20.09 23.12
N ALA A 3 -75.01 -19.89 23.27
CA ALA A 3 -74.08 -20.39 24.32
C ALA A 3 -73.06 -21.33 23.64
N ALA A 4 -71.77 -20.98 23.67
CA ALA A 4 -70.76 -21.57 24.58
C ALA A 4 -70.37 -23.00 24.15
N GLY A 5 -69.18 -23.18 23.56
CA GLY A 5 -67.99 -23.57 24.33
C GLY A 5 -67.72 -25.07 24.06
N GLN A 6 -66.52 -25.62 24.02
CA GLN A 6 -65.19 -25.21 24.46
C GLN A 6 -64.20 -26.30 24.02
N SER A 7 -62.91 -25.96 24.03
CA SER A 7 -61.77 -26.87 24.33
C SER A 7 -61.36 -27.87 23.24
N ARG A 8 -60.07 -28.07 22.90
CA ARG A 8 -58.83 -27.90 23.69
C ARG A 8 -57.58 -28.08 22.82
N SER A 9 -56.46 -27.53 23.32
CA SER A 9 -55.07 -28.06 23.24
C SER A 9 -54.26 -27.81 21.95
N SER A 10 -53.29 -26.89 21.88
CA SER A 10 -51.97 -26.81 22.57
C SER A 10 -50.83 -27.49 21.79
N ALA A 11 -50.03 -26.66 21.11
CA ALA A 11 -48.58 -26.74 20.86
C ALA A 11 -48.29 -25.69 19.77
N ARG A 12 -47.96 -24.42 20.05
CA ARG A 12 -46.64 -23.93 20.48
C ARG A 12 -45.50 -24.89 20.13
N ASP A 13 -45.08 -24.85 18.87
CA ASP A 13 -43.68 -25.07 18.52
C ASP A 13 -43.10 -23.76 18.01
N THR A 14 -42.30 -23.19 18.90
CA THR A 14 -41.34 -22.12 18.69
C THR A 14 -40.31 -22.58 17.67
N GLU A 15 -40.48 -22.18 16.41
CA GLU A 15 -39.42 -22.33 15.41
C GLU A 15 -38.36 -21.26 15.69
N ALA A 16 -37.37 -21.69 16.46
CA ALA A 16 -36.17 -20.94 16.79
C ALA A 16 -35.41 -20.60 15.50
N THR A 17 -35.65 -19.39 14.99
CA THR A 17 -34.81 -18.75 13.98
C THR A 17 -33.41 -18.62 14.56
N THR A 18 -32.55 -19.56 14.20
CA THR A 18 -31.14 -19.60 14.58
C THR A 18 -30.43 -18.43 13.89
N PRO A 19 -29.79 -17.50 14.64
CA PRO A 19 -29.08 -16.39 14.05
C PRO A 19 -27.90 -16.89 13.20
N PRO A 20 -27.60 -16.29 12.04
CA PRO A 20 -26.42 -16.65 11.28
C PRO A 20 -25.18 -16.42 12.14
N ALA A 21 -24.38 -17.47 12.28
CA ALA A 21 -23.14 -17.50 13.05
C ALA A 21 -22.29 -16.27 12.69
N LYS A 22 -22.05 -15.41 13.68
CA LYS A 22 -21.04 -14.35 13.63
C LYS A 22 -19.71 -15.00 13.27
N ARG A 23 -19.34 -14.95 11.99
CA ARG A 23 -18.00 -15.31 11.54
C ARG A 23 -17.02 -14.54 12.40
N ALA A 24 -16.20 -15.32 13.10
CA ALA A 24 -15.22 -14.85 14.05
C ALA A 24 -14.49 -13.62 13.49
N ARG A 25 -14.58 -12.51 14.21
CA ARG A 25 -13.66 -11.40 14.10
C ARG A 25 -12.26 -11.99 14.17
N ARG A 26 -11.59 -12.17 13.03
CA ARG A 26 -10.15 -12.33 13.01
C ARG A 26 -9.61 -11.03 13.56
N SER A 27 -9.17 -11.07 14.81
CA SER A 27 -8.28 -10.11 15.41
C SER A 27 -7.08 -9.98 14.49
N ARG A 28 -7.15 -9.03 13.55
CA ARG A 28 -5.99 -8.65 12.74
C ARG A 28 -5.03 -7.98 13.72
N GLY A 29 -4.09 -8.78 14.19
CA GLY A 29 -3.10 -8.40 15.18
C GLY A 29 -2.43 -7.11 14.74
N LYS A 30 -2.69 -6.06 15.51
CA LYS A 30 -1.94 -4.82 15.54
C LYS A 30 -0.57 -5.13 16.14
N ASN A 31 0.28 -5.88 15.42
CA ASN A 31 1.70 -6.16 15.73
C ASN A 31 2.28 -7.17 14.73
N ASP A 32 2.49 -6.76 13.48
CA ASP A 32 3.61 -7.33 12.72
C ASP A 32 4.50 -6.17 12.30
N ARG A 33 5.25 -5.69 13.28
CA ARG A 33 6.50 -4.98 13.05
C ARG A 33 7.46 -6.03 12.48
N GLN A 34 7.32 -6.36 11.20
CA GLN A 34 8.45 -6.84 10.43
C GLN A 34 9.41 -5.65 10.31
N ALA A 35 10.16 -5.44 11.38
CA ALA A 35 11.37 -4.69 11.31
C ALA A 35 12.33 -5.63 10.62
N VAL A 36 12.85 -5.24 9.45
CA VAL A 36 14.10 -5.77 8.92
C VAL A 36 15.04 -5.90 10.12
N ALA A 37 15.44 -7.12 10.45
CA ALA A 37 16.36 -7.34 11.55
C ALA A 37 17.71 -6.79 11.09
N LEU A 38 17.95 -5.52 11.39
CA LEU A 38 19.21 -4.86 11.03
C LEU A 38 20.32 -5.62 11.75
N ILE A 39 21.21 -6.25 10.98
CA ILE A 39 22.35 -6.94 11.54
C ILE A 39 23.36 -5.86 11.97
N PRO A 40 23.86 -5.88 13.22
CA PRO A 40 24.94 -5.00 13.63
C PRO A 40 26.14 -5.11 12.68
N ASP A 41 26.77 -3.98 12.36
CA ASP A 41 27.92 -3.88 11.46
C ASP A 41 27.69 -4.27 9.99
N GLN A 42 26.44 -4.45 9.56
CA GLN A 42 26.15 -4.69 8.15
C GLN A 42 26.38 -3.44 7.30
N PRO A 43 26.85 -3.60 6.05
CA PRO A 43 26.99 -2.49 5.11
C PRO A 43 25.66 -1.73 4.94
N TYR A 44 25.69 -0.40 5.03
CA TYR A 44 24.47 0.44 4.95
C TYR A 44 23.70 0.19 3.65
N ARG A 45 24.43 -0.02 2.54
CA ARG A 45 23.84 -0.35 1.25
C ARG A 45 23.11 -1.69 1.25
N ALA A 46 23.66 -2.70 1.91
CA ALA A 46 23.04 -4.02 2.03
C ALA A 46 21.72 -3.94 2.85
N ALA A 47 21.74 -3.21 3.97
CA ALA A 47 20.55 -2.95 4.77
C ALA A 47 19.41 -2.29 3.96
N LEU A 48 19.74 -1.31 3.12
CA LEU A 48 18.77 -0.63 2.27
C LEU A 48 18.20 -1.55 1.18
N ILE A 49 19.01 -2.45 0.60
CA ILE A 49 18.55 -3.43 -0.39
C ILE A 49 17.50 -4.35 0.23
N GLU A 50 17.79 -4.93 1.39
CA GLU A 50 16.86 -5.81 2.10
C GLU A 50 15.56 -5.09 2.45
N LEU A 51 15.66 -3.89 3.01
CA LEU A 51 14.52 -3.07 3.35
C LEU A 51 13.65 -2.76 2.12
N ILE A 52 14.26 -2.35 1.01
CA ILE A 52 13.51 -2.03 -0.21
C ILE A 52 12.89 -3.29 -0.82
N ALA A 53 13.58 -4.44 -0.78
CA ALA A 53 13.06 -5.73 -1.24
C ALA A 53 11.79 -6.14 -0.48
N GLU A 54 11.84 -6.06 0.85
CA GLU A 54 10.71 -6.39 1.71
C GLU A 54 9.52 -5.47 1.42
N ARG A 55 9.78 -4.15 1.29
CA ARG A 55 8.73 -3.17 1.02
C ARG A 55 8.08 -3.32 -0.35
N TRP A 56 8.86 -3.69 -1.38
CA TRP A 56 8.29 -4.07 -2.67
C TRP A 56 7.40 -5.31 -2.55
N THR A 57 7.86 -6.33 -1.82
CA THR A 57 7.09 -7.55 -1.58
C THR A 57 5.74 -7.25 -0.92
N MET A 58 5.72 -6.39 0.11
CA MET A 58 4.48 -5.96 0.76
C MET A 58 3.53 -5.24 -0.20
N VAL A 59 4.04 -4.37 -1.08
CA VAL A 59 3.21 -3.72 -2.11
C VAL A 59 2.58 -4.78 -3.01
N TRP A 60 3.38 -5.69 -3.57
CA TRP A 60 2.88 -6.70 -4.51
C TRP A 60 1.88 -7.68 -3.88
N GLN A 61 2.04 -8.02 -2.61
CA GLN A 61 1.08 -8.86 -1.88
C GLN A 61 -0.25 -8.15 -1.62
N ALA A 62 -0.24 -6.83 -1.47
CA ALA A 62 -1.45 -6.05 -1.21
C ALA A 62 -2.25 -5.71 -2.49
N VAL A 63 -1.58 -5.59 -3.65
CA VAL A 63 -2.23 -5.16 -4.91
C VAL A 63 -3.45 -6.03 -5.30
N PRO A 64 -3.41 -7.38 -5.23
CA PRO A 64 -4.57 -8.21 -5.57
C PRO A 64 -5.83 -7.86 -4.77
N ALA A 65 -5.70 -7.51 -3.48
CA ALA A 65 -6.83 -7.13 -2.66
C ALA A 65 -7.42 -5.77 -3.08
N ALA A 66 -6.58 -4.82 -3.50
CA ALA A 66 -7.05 -3.54 -4.04
C ALA A 66 -7.77 -3.69 -5.39
N LEU A 67 -7.36 -4.65 -6.22
CA LEU A 67 -8.00 -4.96 -7.50
C LEU A 67 -9.33 -5.71 -7.34
N ALA A 68 -9.43 -6.61 -6.37
CA ALA A 68 -10.66 -7.37 -6.10
C ALA A 68 -11.84 -6.44 -5.74
N GLY A 69 -11.57 -5.34 -5.04
CA GLY A 69 -12.58 -4.30 -4.79
C GLY A 69 -13.62 -4.59 -3.72
N ASP A 70 -13.57 -5.77 -3.12
CA ASP A 70 -14.54 -6.23 -2.12
C ASP A 70 -14.45 -5.46 -0.79
N ASP A 71 -13.32 -4.78 -0.53
CA ASP A 71 -13.07 -4.05 0.72
C ASP A 71 -12.29 -2.74 0.49
N ILE A 72 -12.72 -1.66 1.17
CA ILE A 72 -12.01 -0.37 1.26
C ILE A 72 -10.61 -0.59 1.89
N GLU A 73 -10.44 -1.61 2.73
CA GLU A 73 -9.15 -1.96 3.33
C GLU A 73 -8.07 -2.31 2.28
N GLY A 74 -8.43 -2.90 1.12
CA GLY A 74 -7.44 -3.29 0.10
C GLY A 74 -6.67 -2.10 -0.48
N VAL A 75 -7.38 -1.02 -0.84
CA VAL A 75 -6.77 0.25 -1.32
C VAL A 75 -5.95 0.89 -0.20
N HIS A 76 -6.41 0.80 1.05
CA HIS A 76 -5.67 1.34 2.20
C HIS A 76 -4.33 0.62 2.40
N ASP A 77 -4.31 -0.71 2.35
CA ASP A 77 -3.11 -1.52 2.58
C ASP A 77 -2.02 -1.25 1.53
N VAL A 78 -2.39 -1.22 0.24
CA VAL A 78 -1.45 -0.87 -0.84
C VAL A 78 -0.93 0.56 -0.67
N ARG A 79 -1.77 1.52 -0.24
CA ARG A 79 -1.34 2.90 0.01
C ARG A 79 -0.38 2.99 1.19
N VAL A 80 -0.57 2.21 2.25
CA VAL A 80 0.36 2.15 3.38
C VAL A 80 1.70 1.54 2.94
N ALA A 81 1.66 0.41 2.25
CA ALA A 81 2.86 -0.26 1.75
C ALA A 81 3.66 0.62 0.78
N SER A 82 2.99 1.23 -0.21
CA SER A 82 3.63 2.09 -1.23
C SER A 82 4.25 3.36 -0.64
N ARG A 83 3.60 4.01 0.34
CA ARG A 83 4.21 5.15 1.06
C ARG A 83 5.46 4.75 1.82
N ARG A 84 5.45 3.58 2.49
CA ARG A 84 6.62 3.07 3.24
C ARG A 84 7.76 2.67 2.31
N LEU A 85 7.44 2.08 1.15
CA LEU A 85 8.40 1.80 0.09
C LEU A 85 9.03 3.09 -0.41
N ARG A 86 8.22 4.08 -0.79
CA ARG A 86 8.71 5.38 -1.26
C ARG A 86 9.63 6.03 -0.23
N ALA A 87 9.25 6.06 1.05
CA ALA A 87 10.10 6.63 2.10
C ALA A 87 11.46 5.91 2.20
N ALA A 88 11.48 4.58 2.13
CA ALA A 88 12.73 3.82 2.09
C ALA A 88 13.57 4.15 0.85
N MET A 89 12.92 4.32 -0.31
CA MET A 89 13.60 4.70 -1.54
C MET A 89 14.11 6.15 -1.54
N ASP A 90 13.36 7.09 -0.97
CA ASP A 90 13.78 8.49 -0.83
C ASP A 90 15.08 8.59 0.00
N VAL A 91 15.22 7.78 1.06
CA VAL A 91 16.43 7.73 1.90
C VAL A 91 17.61 7.07 1.18
N ALA A 92 17.35 6.11 0.29
CA ALA A 92 18.37 5.33 -0.39
C ALA A 92 18.92 6.00 -1.67
N VAL A 93 18.33 7.11 -2.14
CA VAL A 93 18.78 7.85 -3.34
C VAL A 93 20.31 8.05 -3.41
N PRO A 94 21.02 8.47 -2.35
CA PRO A 94 22.46 8.69 -2.41
C PRO A 94 23.27 7.42 -2.69
N CYS A 95 22.73 6.24 -2.40
CA CYS A 95 23.42 4.95 -2.55
C CYS A 95 23.17 4.27 -3.90
N PHE A 96 22.25 4.80 -4.72
CA PHE A 96 21.86 4.22 -6.00
C PHE A 96 21.72 5.31 -7.08
N PRO A 97 22.83 5.71 -7.75
CA PRO A 97 22.79 6.75 -8.78
C PRO A 97 22.19 6.28 -10.12
N ASP A 98 21.90 5.00 -10.25
CA ASP A 98 21.57 4.36 -11.53
C ASP A 98 20.14 4.65 -12.04
N ASP A 99 19.97 4.65 -13.36
CA ASP A 99 18.68 4.89 -14.03
C ASP A 99 17.59 3.87 -13.67
N TRP A 100 17.97 2.61 -13.46
CA TRP A 100 17.03 1.57 -13.08
C TRP A 100 16.37 1.89 -11.72
N TYR A 101 17.13 2.49 -10.80
CA TYR A 101 16.64 2.88 -9.49
C TYR A 101 15.64 4.04 -9.58
N ARG A 102 15.98 5.05 -10.39
CA ARG A 102 15.09 6.19 -10.67
C ARG A 102 13.75 5.71 -11.25
N ARG A 103 13.77 4.76 -12.19
CA ARG A 103 12.56 4.17 -12.78
C ARG A 103 11.70 3.49 -11.72
N LEU A 104 12.28 2.61 -10.89
CA LEU A 104 11.54 1.93 -9.82
C LEU A 104 11.00 2.91 -8.77
N HIS A 105 11.77 3.92 -8.43
CA HIS A 105 11.35 4.96 -7.49
C HIS A 105 10.16 5.76 -8.04
N GLN A 106 10.22 6.14 -9.33
CA GLN A 106 9.12 6.83 -9.98
C GLN A 106 7.86 5.94 -10.04
N THR A 107 8.00 4.64 -10.29
CA THR A 107 6.89 3.69 -10.19
C THR A 107 6.28 3.68 -8.79
N ALA A 108 7.08 3.60 -7.72
CA ALA A 108 6.56 3.64 -6.35
C ALA A 108 5.79 4.95 -6.04
N LYS A 109 6.26 6.08 -6.58
CA LYS A 109 5.55 7.37 -6.52
C LYS A 109 4.21 7.32 -7.28
N SER A 110 4.21 6.77 -8.49
CA SER A 110 3.01 6.66 -9.33
C SER A 110 1.95 5.73 -8.72
N ILE A 111 2.35 4.60 -8.13
CA ILE A 111 1.47 3.74 -7.32
C ILE A 111 0.86 4.58 -6.20
N THR A 112 1.68 5.23 -5.37
CA THR A 112 1.18 6.02 -4.24
C THR A 112 0.17 7.10 -4.68
N LYS A 113 0.43 7.74 -5.83
CA LYS A 113 -0.42 8.78 -6.40
C LYS A 113 -1.77 8.23 -6.87
N SER A 114 -1.79 7.15 -7.65
CA SER A 114 -3.04 6.58 -8.18
C SER A 114 -3.99 6.15 -7.06
N LEU A 115 -3.45 5.56 -5.99
CA LEU A 115 -4.23 5.21 -4.79
C LEU A 115 -4.66 6.42 -3.97
N GLY A 116 -3.92 7.53 -4.03
CA GLY A 116 -4.29 8.80 -3.40
C GLY A 116 -5.56 9.39 -3.98
N GLU A 117 -5.69 9.39 -5.30
CA GLU A 117 -6.86 9.94 -5.99
C GLU A 117 -8.18 9.27 -5.55
N VAL A 118 -8.19 7.95 -5.37
CA VAL A 118 -9.37 7.23 -4.85
C VAL A 118 -9.61 7.57 -3.39
N ARG A 119 -8.55 7.54 -2.57
CA ARG A 119 -8.68 7.71 -1.12
C ARG A 119 -9.11 9.12 -0.71
N ASP A 120 -8.61 10.14 -1.41
CA ASP A 120 -8.95 11.53 -1.11
C ASP A 120 -10.45 11.77 -1.33
N ARG A 121 -11.03 11.14 -2.35
CA ARG A 121 -12.48 11.16 -2.62
C ARG A 121 -13.26 10.35 -1.59
N ASP A 122 -12.78 9.19 -1.16
CA ASP A 122 -13.41 8.44 -0.06
C ASP A 122 -13.49 9.28 1.23
N VAL A 123 -12.43 10.02 1.56
CA VAL A 123 -12.39 10.90 2.74
C VAL A 123 -13.35 12.09 2.57
N LEU A 124 -13.38 12.70 1.39
CA LEU A 124 -14.31 13.79 1.08
C LEU A 124 -15.77 13.32 1.16
N LEU A 125 -16.11 12.18 0.57
CA LEU A 125 -17.45 11.57 0.62
C LEU A 125 -17.88 11.29 2.06
N ALA A 126 -16.98 10.72 2.88
CA ALA A 126 -17.27 10.48 4.29
C ALA A 126 -17.54 11.77 5.07
N SER A 127 -16.87 12.87 4.70
CA SER A 127 -17.07 14.19 5.32
C SER A 127 -18.38 14.82 4.86
N LEU A 128 -18.67 14.79 3.55
CA LEU A 128 -19.92 15.29 2.97
C LEU A 128 -21.16 14.52 3.47
N ALA A 129 -21.04 13.21 3.69
CA ALA A 129 -22.13 12.41 4.25
C ALA A 129 -22.49 12.84 5.68
N LYS A 130 -21.49 13.19 6.50
CA LYS A 130 -21.70 13.74 7.85
C LYS A 130 -22.35 15.12 7.78
N GLU A 131 -21.84 15.98 6.91
CA GLU A 131 -22.38 17.33 6.71
C GLU A 131 -23.86 17.24 6.31
N ARG A 132 -24.16 16.45 5.28
CA ARG A 132 -25.53 16.22 4.79
C ARG A 132 -26.48 15.72 5.87
N ALA A 133 -26.00 14.86 6.78
CA ALA A 133 -26.82 14.36 7.89
C ALA A 133 -27.19 15.48 8.88
N ALA A 134 -26.31 16.46 9.07
CA ALA A 134 -26.51 17.63 9.92
C ALA A 134 -27.27 18.78 9.22
N SER A 135 -27.33 18.81 7.89
CA SER A 135 -27.93 19.91 7.12
C SER A 135 -29.46 19.93 7.10
N THR A 136 -29.99 21.13 6.86
CA THR A 136 -31.43 21.38 6.72
C THR A 136 -32.02 20.74 5.46
N ARG A 137 -33.35 20.63 5.39
CA ARG A 137 -34.05 20.10 4.21
C ARG A 137 -33.80 20.92 2.94
N LEU A 138 -33.53 22.23 3.07
CA LEU A 138 -33.30 23.13 1.94
C LEU A 138 -31.90 22.94 1.33
N GLU A 139 -30.90 22.59 2.15
CA GLU A 139 -29.50 22.43 1.74
C GLU A 139 -29.20 21.05 1.14
N ARG A 140 -29.93 20.01 1.59
CA ARG A 140 -29.71 18.61 1.18
C ARG A 140 -29.66 18.39 -0.33
N PRO A 141 -30.55 18.97 -1.17
CA PRO A 141 -30.47 18.77 -2.63
C PRO A 141 -29.17 19.29 -3.24
N GLY A 142 -28.59 20.37 -2.70
CA GLY A 142 -27.30 20.89 -3.13
C GLY A 142 -26.16 19.94 -2.78
N LEU A 143 -26.14 19.45 -1.54
CA LEU A 143 -25.16 18.47 -1.07
C LEU A 143 -25.27 17.13 -1.82
N ASP A 144 -26.49 16.68 -2.12
CA ASP A 144 -26.75 15.47 -2.91
C ASP A 144 -26.09 15.55 -4.29
N ARG A 145 -26.21 16.69 -4.98
CA ARG A 145 -25.56 16.90 -6.29
C ARG A 145 -24.03 16.87 -6.18
N ILE A 146 -23.46 17.47 -5.13
CA ILE A 146 -22.01 17.45 -4.88
C ILE A 146 -21.55 16.01 -4.62
N ILE A 147 -22.23 15.28 -3.73
CA ILE A 147 -21.92 13.88 -3.40
C ILE A 147 -21.95 13.03 -4.67
N GLN A 148 -23.01 13.12 -5.48
CA GLN A 148 -23.13 12.37 -6.74
C GLN A 148 -21.97 12.64 -7.71
N ARG A 149 -21.53 13.91 -7.82
CA ARG A 149 -20.37 14.27 -8.62
C ARG A 149 -19.09 13.62 -8.09
N ILE A 150 -18.82 13.73 -6.79
CA ILE A 150 -17.61 13.14 -6.19
C ILE A 150 -17.63 11.61 -6.29
N GLU A 151 -18.79 10.96 -6.16
CA GLU A 151 -18.93 9.52 -6.39
C GLU A 151 -18.57 9.12 -7.82
N ALA A 152 -19.00 9.91 -8.82
CA ALA A 152 -18.64 9.69 -10.21
C ALA A 152 -17.14 9.82 -10.44
N GLU A 153 -16.52 10.87 -9.91
CA GLU A 153 -15.07 11.08 -9.96
C GLU A 153 -14.33 9.93 -9.24
N ARG A 154 -14.83 9.45 -8.10
CA ARG A 154 -14.25 8.33 -7.33
C ARG A 154 -14.30 7.03 -8.11
N ARG A 155 -15.40 6.76 -8.83
CA ARG A 155 -15.51 5.61 -9.74
C ARG A 155 -14.49 5.71 -10.87
N GLN A 156 -14.34 6.88 -11.47
CA GLN A 156 -13.37 7.10 -12.55
C GLN A 156 -11.93 6.88 -12.06
N SER A 157 -11.53 7.50 -10.94
CA SER A 157 -10.21 7.30 -10.36
C SER A 157 -9.95 5.83 -9.99
N ARG A 158 -10.98 5.09 -9.59
CA ARG A 158 -10.87 3.66 -9.29
C ARG A 158 -10.59 2.85 -10.54
N VAL A 159 -11.28 3.11 -11.65
CA VAL A 159 -11.03 2.45 -12.94
C VAL A 159 -9.60 2.71 -13.41
N GLU A 160 -9.14 3.96 -13.32
CA GLU A 160 -7.77 4.33 -13.69
C GLU A 160 -6.72 3.64 -12.81
N MET A 161 -6.96 3.61 -11.49
CA MET A 161 -6.10 2.91 -10.53
C MET A 161 -6.05 1.41 -10.84
N GLU A 162 -7.18 0.76 -11.11
CA GLU A 162 -7.24 -0.67 -11.45
C GLU A 162 -6.49 -0.97 -12.74
N ALA A 163 -6.74 -0.22 -13.81
CA ALA A 163 -6.04 -0.39 -15.08
C ALA A 163 -4.52 -0.24 -14.90
N TYR A 164 -4.09 0.78 -14.15
CA TYR A 164 -2.68 1.01 -13.87
C TYR A 164 -2.04 -0.14 -13.06
N LEU A 165 -2.70 -0.59 -11.99
CA LEU A 165 -2.19 -1.67 -11.14
C LEU A 165 -2.16 -3.02 -11.86
N SER A 166 -3.16 -3.33 -12.69
CA SER A 166 -3.19 -4.54 -13.52
C SER A 166 -2.06 -4.54 -14.55
N GLN A 167 -1.91 -3.45 -15.30
CA GLN A 167 -0.80 -3.31 -16.25
C GLN A 167 0.57 -3.46 -15.56
N LEU A 168 0.69 -2.94 -14.35
CA LEU A 168 1.90 -3.02 -13.56
C LEU A 168 2.21 -4.45 -13.10
N LEU A 169 1.20 -5.22 -12.70
CA LEU A 169 1.36 -6.63 -12.30
C LEU A 169 1.70 -7.55 -13.47
N GLU A 170 1.12 -7.29 -14.64
CA GLU A 170 1.37 -8.06 -15.86
C GLU A 170 2.72 -7.72 -16.51
N GLY A 171 3.29 -6.56 -16.18
CA GLY A 171 4.57 -6.09 -16.70
C GLY A 171 5.81 -6.75 -16.09
N ASP A 172 6.97 -6.21 -16.48
CA ASP A 172 8.29 -6.69 -16.03
C ASP A 172 8.69 -6.19 -14.63
N LEU A 173 8.01 -5.18 -14.10
CA LEU A 173 8.38 -4.47 -12.88
C LEU A 173 8.39 -5.35 -11.60
N PRO A 174 7.43 -6.27 -11.37
CA PRO A 174 7.51 -7.19 -10.25
C PRO A 174 8.73 -8.12 -10.34
N ALA A 175 9.07 -8.58 -11.54
CA ALA A 175 10.26 -9.41 -11.74
C ALA A 175 11.56 -8.60 -11.60
N GLU A 176 11.62 -7.39 -12.17
CA GLU A 176 12.79 -6.50 -12.07
C GLU A 176 13.06 -6.06 -10.63
N SER A 177 12.02 -5.67 -9.88
CA SER A 177 12.17 -5.32 -8.45
C SER A 177 12.74 -6.50 -7.65
N ARG A 178 12.28 -7.74 -7.90
CA ARG A 178 12.85 -8.94 -7.28
C ARG A 178 14.28 -9.23 -7.74
N ARG A 179 14.62 -9.04 -9.01
CA ARG A 179 16.01 -9.26 -9.48
C ARG A 179 17.00 -8.27 -8.89
N ARG A 180 16.61 -6.99 -8.81
CA ARG A 180 17.48 -5.91 -8.34
C ARG A 180 17.67 -5.90 -6.83
N PHE A 181 16.63 -6.30 -6.08
CA PHE A 181 16.64 -6.24 -4.62
C PHE A 181 16.62 -7.62 -3.93
N GLY A 182 16.38 -8.71 -4.65
CA GLY A 182 16.18 -10.05 -4.07
C GLY A 182 17.46 -10.88 -3.87
N ARG A 183 18.65 -10.33 -4.12
CA ARG A 183 19.92 -11.02 -3.84
C ARG A 183 20.99 -10.03 -3.39
N ILE A 184 21.54 -10.26 -2.20
CA ILE A 184 22.76 -9.62 -1.70
C ILE A 184 23.94 -10.29 -2.42
N PRO A 185 24.79 -9.60 -3.20
CA PRO A 185 26.10 -10.11 -3.54
C PRO A 185 26.93 -10.19 -2.26
N PRO A 186 27.64 -11.30 -1.98
CA PRO A 186 28.40 -11.48 -0.74
C PRO A 186 29.48 -10.40 -0.48
N ASP A 187 29.84 -9.60 -1.50
CA ASP A 187 31.00 -8.70 -1.45
C ASP A 187 30.66 -7.22 -1.69
N ALA A 188 29.43 -6.78 -1.42
CA ALA A 188 29.05 -5.38 -1.65
C ALA A 188 29.36 -4.48 -0.44
N ASP A 189 30.62 -4.04 -0.29
CA ASP A 189 31.04 -2.67 0.03
C ASP A 189 32.59 -2.55 0.08
N PRO A 190 33.21 -1.36 -0.11
CA PRO A 190 32.62 -0.02 -0.11
C PRO A 190 32.86 0.77 -1.41
N VAL A 191 31.98 1.76 -1.63
CA VAL A 191 32.29 3.10 -2.16
C VAL A 191 33.60 3.19 -2.96
N ALA A 192 33.48 3.13 -4.29
CA ALA A 192 34.49 3.71 -5.16
C ALA A 192 34.48 5.23 -4.93
N THR A 193 35.32 5.72 -4.02
CA THR A 193 35.80 7.10 -4.09
C THR A 193 36.65 7.18 -5.35
N ASN A 194 36.06 7.78 -6.37
CA ASN A 194 36.78 8.38 -7.47
C ASN A 194 37.24 9.75 -6.99
N ASP A 195 38.37 9.80 -6.29
CA ASP A 195 39.20 10.98 -6.13
C ASP A 195 40.23 11.00 -7.26
N GLY A 196 39.90 11.78 -8.29
CA GLY A 196 40.84 12.09 -9.36
C GLY A 196 42.12 12.72 -8.81
N SER A 197 43.22 11.99 -8.93
CA SER A 197 44.54 12.57 -9.04
C SER A 197 45.28 11.88 -10.19
N GLY A 198 45.10 12.43 -11.39
CA GLY A 198 46.15 12.36 -12.38
C GLY A 198 47.29 13.28 -11.92
N SER A 199 48.33 12.70 -11.32
CA SER A 199 49.66 13.31 -11.27
C SER A 199 50.76 12.25 -11.14
N ASP A 200 51.30 11.91 -12.32
CA ASP A 200 52.70 11.64 -12.64
C ASP A 200 53.49 10.52 -11.90
N PRO A 201 53.77 9.36 -12.55
CA PRO A 201 54.52 8.24 -11.98
C PRO A 201 56.05 8.33 -12.15
N ARG A 202 56.68 9.52 -12.20
CA ARG A 202 58.15 9.62 -12.27
C ARG A 202 58.74 10.76 -11.44
N ARG A 203 58.86 10.58 -10.13
CA ARG A 203 59.91 11.27 -9.33
C ARG A 203 60.04 10.68 -7.92
N ILE A 204 61.30 10.48 -7.52
CA ILE A 204 61.83 10.23 -6.16
C ILE A 204 62.02 8.75 -5.78
N LEU A 205 63.21 8.20 -6.10
CA LEU A 205 64.14 7.64 -5.09
C LEU A 205 65.53 7.31 -5.72
N GLU A 206 66.40 8.30 -5.91
CA GLU A 206 67.86 8.09 -5.86
C GLU A 206 68.54 9.35 -5.32
N ALA A 207 68.66 9.40 -4.00
CA ALA A 207 69.66 10.20 -3.31
C ALA A 207 69.98 9.50 -1.98
N GLY A 208 71.16 8.87 -1.92
CA GLY A 208 71.87 8.63 -0.65
C GLY A 208 72.13 7.18 -0.25
N ARG A 209 73.06 6.50 -0.94
CA ARG A 209 74.39 6.08 -0.43
C ARG A 209 74.97 4.95 -1.28
#